data_AF-A0A2N1AIT3-F1
#
_entry.id   AF-A0A2N1AIT3-F1
#
_cell.length_a   1.000
_cell.length_b   1.000
_cell.length_c   1.000
_cell.angle_alpha   90.00
_cell.angle_beta   90.00
_cell.angle_gamma   90.00
#
_symmetry.space_group_name_H-M   'P 1'
#
loop_
_entity.id
_entity.type
_entity.pdbx_description
1 polymer ?
#
loop_
_entity_poly.entity_id
_entity_poly.type
_entity_poly.pdbx_seq_one_letter_code
_entity_poly.pdbx_strand_id
1 'polypeptide(L)'
;MMLSVKWYRALVIATTLLILTVVNGSIWQKERHLAEGEVVYLELAPVDPRSLMQGDYMALNFALSNDIQRALQSHHGSDTPKAHDGYAIVRLDEQRIGHFQRLADGEGTLGNDERQLQYRLRNGQVRLATDAFFFQEGDAEHYETAHYGQFRVNTKGEPLLVALHDDELDRLGEIAK
;
A
#
# COMPACT_ATOMS: atom_id res chain seq x y z
N MET A 1 -22.82 -15.03 43.59
CA MET A 1 -22.57 -13.59 43.36
C MET A 1 -23.32 -13.19 42.09
N MET A 2 -24.61 -12.84 42.20
CA MET A 2 -25.45 -12.46 41.06
C MET A 2 -25.25 -10.96 40.81
N LEU A 3 -24.42 -10.58 39.85
CA LEU A 3 -24.37 -9.18 39.43
C LEU A 3 -25.76 -8.79 38.88
N SER A 4 -26.23 -7.60 39.26
CA SER A 4 -27.53 -7.07 38.82
C SER A 4 -27.58 -6.95 37.30
N VAL A 5 -28.72 -7.31 36.68
CA VAL A 5 -28.97 -7.16 35.24
C VAL A 5 -28.67 -5.73 34.76
N LYS A 6 -28.84 -4.72 35.61
CA LYS A 6 -28.49 -3.32 35.31
C LYS A 6 -26.99 -3.12 35.09
N TRP A 7 -26.15 -3.82 35.85
CA TRP A 7 -24.69 -3.75 35.72
C TRP A 7 -24.19 -4.42 34.44
N TYR A 8 -24.77 -5.57 34.08
CA TYR A 8 -24.49 -6.21 32.80
C TYR A 8 -24.90 -5.33 31.61
N ARG A 9 -26.06 -4.67 31.67
CA ARG A 9 -26.48 -3.72 30.63
C ARG A 9 -25.54 -2.52 30.52
N ALA A 10 -25.11 -1.95 31.65
CA ALA A 10 -24.15 -0.85 31.67
C ALA A 10 -22.80 -1.28 31.08
N LEU A 11 -22.33 -2.49 31.43
CA LEU A 11 -21.11 -3.06 30.88
C LEU A 11 -21.22 -3.25 29.36
N VAL A 12 -22.31 -3.83 28.87
CA VAL A 12 -22.55 -4.01 27.43
C VAL A 12 -22.53 -2.67 26.70
N ILE A 13 -23.25 -1.66 27.20
CA ILE A 13 -23.28 -0.32 26.59
C ILE A 13 -21.88 0.31 26.58
N ALA A 14 -21.14 0.24 27.69
CA ALA A 14 -19.80 0.78 27.77
C ALA A 14 -18.85 0.09 26.78
N THR A 15 -18.89 -1.23 26.68
CA THR A 15 -18.10 -1.99 25.72
C THR A 15 -18.49 -1.67 24.27
N THR A 16 -19.79 -1.55 23.97
CA THR A 16 -20.27 -1.15 22.64
C THR A 16 -19.77 0.25 22.26
N LEU A 17 -19.86 1.22 23.16
CA LEU A 17 -19.35 2.58 22.93
C LEU A 17 -17.83 2.59 22.72
N LEU A 18 -17.09 1.79 23.50
CA LEU A 18 -15.65 1.62 23.33
C LEU A 18 -15.31 1.09 21.93
N ILE A 19 -15.97 0.00 21.51
CA ILE A 19 -15.75 -0.60 20.18
C ILE A 19 -16.07 0.41 19.08
N LEU A 20 -17.22 1.10 19.18
CA LEU A 20 -17.59 2.13 18.19
C LEU A 20 -16.54 3.24 18.12
N THR A 21 -16.03 3.69 19.27
CA THR A 21 -15.01 4.76 19.30
C THR A 21 -13.72 4.31 18.62
N VAL A 22 -13.25 3.10 18.92
CA VAL A 22 -12.02 2.54 18.33
C VAL A 22 -12.18 2.34 16.81
N VAL A 23 -13.30 1.76 16.37
CA VAL A 23 -13.55 1.51 14.94
C VAL A 23 -13.70 2.83 14.17
N ASN A 24 -14.50 3.78 14.66
CA ASN A 24 -14.67 5.08 14.00
C ASN A 24 -13.36 5.88 13.97
N GLY A 25 -12.55 5.82 15.04
CA GLY A 25 -11.22 6.43 15.04
C GLY A 25 -10.29 5.83 13.98
N SER A 26 -10.32 4.51 13.79
CA SER A 26 -9.54 3.84 12.74
C SER A 26 -10.00 4.21 11.33
N ILE A 27 -11.32 4.33 11.11
CA ILE A 27 -11.90 4.77 9.84
C ILE A 27 -11.42 6.19 9.53
N TRP A 28 -11.57 7.12 10.49
CA TRP A 28 -11.16 8.51 10.32
C TRP A 28 -9.68 8.64 9.96
N GLN A 29 -8.80 7.84 10.58
CA GLN A 29 -7.38 7.85 10.27
C GLN A 29 -7.09 7.39 8.83
N LYS A 30 -7.79 6.37 8.33
CA LYS A 30 -7.63 5.89 6.94
C LYS A 30 -8.22 6.86 5.93
N GLU A 31 -9.38 7.45 6.22
CA GLU A 31 -9.97 8.50 5.38
C GLU A 31 -9.04 9.71 5.30
N ARG A 32 -8.41 10.10 6.41
CA ARG A 32 -7.42 11.18 6.41
C ARG A 32 -6.21 10.85 5.53
N HIS A 33 -5.71 9.61 5.60
CA HIS A 33 -4.63 9.13 4.72
C HIS A 33 -5.03 9.22 3.24
N LEU A 34 -6.25 8.83 2.89
CA LEU A 34 -6.76 8.94 1.52
C LEU A 34 -6.96 10.39 1.06
N ALA A 35 -7.42 11.26 1.95
CA ALA A 35 -7.73 12.65 1.65
C ALA A 35 -6.49 13.54 1.54
N GLU A 36 -5.51 13.36 2.45
CA GLU A 36 -4.30 14.19 2.51
C GLU A 36 -3.09 13.56 1.82
N GLY A 37 -3.14 12.25 1.56
CA GLY A 37 -2.02 11.56 0.95
C GLY A 37 -1.72 12.13 -0.43
N GLU A 38 -0.44 12.31 -0.72
CA GLU A 38 0.01 12.73 -2.04
C GLU A 38 -0.17 11.59 -3.04
N VAL A 39 -0.62 11.92 -4.25
CA VAL A 39 -0.84 10.92 -5.30
C VAL A 39 0.49 10.60 -5.96
N VAL A 40 0.85 9.31 -5.97
CA VAL A 40 2.03 8.78 -6.65
C VAL A 40 1.60 7.59 -7.50
N TYR A 41 2.01 7.56 -8.77
CA TYR A 41 1.81 6.40 -9.65
C TYR A 41 3.06 5.54 -9.64
N LEU A 42 2.89 4.24 -9.46
CA LEU A 42 3.99 3.28 -9.51
C LEU A 42 3.73 2.28 -10.62
N GLU A 43 4.71 2.08 -11.50
CA GLU A 43 4.64 1.12 -12.59
C GLU A 43 4.60 -0.31 -12.06
N LEU A 44 3.68 -1.10 -12.59
CA LEU A 44 3.55 -2.52 -12.32
C LEU A 44 4.63 -3.27 -13.08
N ALA A 45 5.35 -4.14 -12.36
CA ALA A 45 6.21 -5.12 -13.00
C ALA A 45 5.34 -6.26 -13.55
N PRO A 46 5.79 -6.95 -14.62
CA PRO A 46 5.07 -8.10 -15.13
C PRO A 46 4.96 -9.19 -14.05
N VAL A 47 3.74 -9.51 -13.66
CA VAL A 47 3.40 -10.64 -12.79
C VAL A 47 2.29 -11.42 -13.49
N ASP A 48 2.38 -12.75 -13.47
CA ASP A 48 1.28 -13.58 -13.95
C ASP A 48 0.01 -13.26 -13.12
N PRO A 49 -1.09 -12.80 -13.75
CA PRO A 49 -2.28 -12.35 -13.02
C PRO A 49 -3.07 -13.50 -12.35
N ARG A 50 -2.63 -14.76 -12.46
CA ARG A 50 -3.44 -15.93 -12.10
C ARG A 50 -3.23 -16.39 -10.65
N SER A 51 -4.28 -16.25 -9.86
CA SER A 51 -4.59 -17.20 -8.79
C SER A 51 -6.06 -17.63 -8.84
N LEU A 52 -6.38 -18.45 -9.85
CA LEU A 52 -7.71 -19.00 -10.14
C LEU A 52 -8.33 -19.86 -9.03
N MET A 53 -7.60 -20.18 -7.96
CA MET A 53 -8.02 -21.18 -6.98
C MET A 53 -8.59 -20.57 -5.69
N GLN A 54 -8.42 -19.26 -5.44
CA GLN A 54 -8.80 -18.61 -4.17
C GLN A 54 -9.73 -17.38 -4.32
N GLY A 55 -10.16 -17.06 -5.53
CA GLY A 55 -11.05 -15.93 -5.86
C GLY A 55 -10.48 -15.04 -6.96
N ASP A 56 -11.24 -14.02 -7.37
CA ASP A 56 -10.82 -13.04 -8.39
C ASP A 56 -9.91 -11.97 -7.79
N TYR A 57 -8.60 -12.24 -7.82
CA TYR A 57 -7.58 -11.28 -7.46
C TYR A 57 -6.39 -11.36 -8.40
N MET A 58 -5.74 -10.22 -8.60
CA MET A 58 -4.50 -10.10 -9.36
C MET A 58 -3.35 -9.89 -8.40
N ALA A 59 -2.29 -10.69 -8.55
CA ALA A 59 -1.03 -10.48 -7.85
C ALA A 59 -0.36 -9.20 -8.38
N LEU A 60 0.12 -8.35 -7.48
CA LEU A 60 0.78 -7.10 -7.82
C LEU A 60 2.26 -7.18 -7.48
N ASN A 61 3.10 -6.75 -8.42
CA ASN A 61 4.47 -6.37 -8.16
C ASN A 61 4.75 -5.05 -8.87
N PHE A 62 5.67 -4.27 -8.33
CA PHE A 62 6.00 -2.95 -8.86
C PHE A 62 7.45 -2.93 -9.33
N ALA A 63 7.72 -2.25 -10.45
CA ALA A 63 9.08 -2.09 -10.95
C ALA A 63 9.99 -1.47 -9.87
N LEU A 64 9.45 -0.49 -9.14
CA LEU A 64 10.09 0.14 -7.99
C LEU A 64 10.52 -0.86 -6.89
N SER A 65 9.70 -1.88 -6.60
CA SER A 65 10.05 -2.93 -5.63
C SER A 65 11.28 -3.71 -6.08
N ASN A 66 11.36 -4.03 -7.37
CA ASN A 66 12.50 -4.75 -7.95
C ASN A 66 13.78 -3.90 -7.90
N ASP A 67 13.67 -2.59 -8.13
CA ASP A 67 14.80 -1.66 -8.03
C ASP A 67 15.35 -1.56 -6.61
N ILE A 68 14.45 -1.41 -5.63
CA ILE A 68 14.81 -1.41 -4.20
C ILE A 68 15.45 -2.74 -3.82
N GLN A 69 14.90 -3.86 -4.29
CA GLN A 69 15.44 -5.19 -4.02
C GLN A 69 16.86 -5.35 -4.57
N ARG A 70 17.11 -4.88 -5.81
CA ARG A 70 18.47 -4.87 -6.40
C ARG A 70 19.42 -3.99 -5.59
N ALA A 71 19.00 -2.79 -5.20
CA ALA A 71 19.81 -1.89 -4.39
C ALA A 71 20.17 -2.52 -3.03
N LEU A 72 19.23 -3.19 -2.37
CA LEU A 72 19.47 -3.89 -1.10
C LEU A 72 20.47 -5.05 -1.26
N GLN A 73 20.33 -5.85 -2.32
CA GLN A 73 21.26 -6.93 -2.62
C GLN A 73 22.67 -6.41 -2.91
N SER A 74 22.80 -5.27 -3.59
CA SER A 74 24.11 -4.63 -3.80
C SER A 74 24.72 -4.08 -2.52
N HIS A 75 23.92 -3.54 -1.60
CA HIS A 75 24.39 -2.99 -0.33
C HIS A 75 24.79 -4.06 0.71
N HIS A 76 23.99 -5.14 0.83
CA HIS A 76 24.17 -6.15 1.88
C HIS A 76 24.74 -7.49 1.38
N GLY A 77 24.81 -7.70 0.06
CA GLY A 77 25.29 -8.95 -0.52
C GLY A 77 24.51 -10.17 0.01
N SER A 78 25.24 -11.22 0.39
CA SER A 78 24.67 -12.45 0.95
C SER A 78 24.08 -12.31 2.36
N ASP A 79 24.28 -11.17 3.02
CA ASP A 79 23.83 -10.91 4.40
C ASP A 79 22.56 -10.04 4.44
N THR A 80 21.82 -10.00 3.33
CA THR A 80 20.55 -9.26 3.26
C THR A 80 19.56 -9.84 4.27
N PRO A 81 19.00 -9.03 5.20
CA PRO A 81 18.05 -9.51 6.19
C PRO A 81 16.84 -10.16 5.53
N LYS A 82 16.37 -11.30 6.05
CA LYS A 82 15.15 -11.96 5.52
C LYS A 82 13.88 -11.15 5.77
N ALA A 83 13.90 -10.28 6.77
CA ALA A 83 12.85 -9.34 7.08
C ALA A 83 13.44 -8.02 7.60
N HIS A 84 13.05 -6.90 6.98
CA HIS A 84 13.46 -5.55 7.35
C HIS A 84 12.42 -4.55 6.83
N ASP A 85 12.22 -3.44 7.53
CA ASP A 85 11.39 -2.33 7.07
C ASP A 85 12.30 -1.12 6.89
N GLY A 86 12.20 -0.47 5.74
CA GLY A 86 13.08 0.63 5.39
C GLY A 86 12.36 1.66 4.54
N TYR A 87 13.10 2.67 4.12
CA TYR A 87 12.58 3.72 3.26
C TYR A 87 13.42 3.83 1.99
N ALA A 88 12.75 4.10 0.88
CA ALA A 88 13.35 4.41 -0.41
C ALA A 88 12.98 5.85 -0.77
N ILE A 89 13.91 6.56 -1.39
CA ILE A 89 13.68 7.88 -1.95
C ILE A 89 13.31 7.70 -3.42
N VAL A 90 12.18 8.29 -3.77
CA VAL A 90 11.55 8.19 -5.08
C VAL A 90 11.38 9.59 -5.63
N ARG A 91 11.80 9.81 -6.86
CA ARG A 91 11.57 11.07 -7.56
C ARG A 91 10.27 10.97 -8.36
N LEU A 92 9.43 11.98 -8.24
CA LEU A 92 8.22 12.12 -9.05
C LEU A 92 8.54 12.89 -10.33
N ASP A 93 8.01 12.41 -11.44
CA ASP A 93 8.01 13.15 -12.71
C ASP A 93 6.80 14.11 -12.82
N GLU A 94 6.62 14.73 -13.99
CA GLU A 94 5.50 15.64 -14.26
C GLU A 94 4.12 14.96 -14.20
N GLN A 95 4.06 13.65 -14.46
CA GLN A 95 2.84 12.83 -14.39
C GLN A 95 2.64 12.22 -12.98
N ARG A 96 3.56 12.49 -12.05
CA ARG A 96 3.64 11.90 -10.70
C ARG A 96 3.96 10.40 -10.69
N ILE A 97 4.60 9.91 -11.73
CA ILE A 97 5.17 8.56 -11.78
C ILE A 97 6.44 8.56 -10.93
N GLY A 98 6.53 7.59 -10.01
CA GLY A 98 7.61 7.46 -9.06
C GLY A 98 8.77 6.62 -9.61
N HIS A 99 9.93 7.23 -9.74
CA HIS A 99 11.18 6.58 -10.14
C HIS A 99 12.12 6.38 -8.94
N PHE A 100 12.67 5.18 -8.80
CA PHE A 100 13.64 4.89 -7.74
C PHE A 100 14.89 5.73 -7.90
N GLN A 101 15.34 6.38 -6.82
CA GLN A 101 16.63 7.07 -6.79
C GLN A 101 17.64 6.35 -5.89
N ARG A 102 17.29 6.14 -4.62
CA ARG A 102 18.22 5.57 -3.63
C ARG A 102 17.48 5.03 -2.41
N LEU A 103 18.17 4.20 -1.62
CA LEU A 103 17.74 3.85 -0.27
C LEU A 103 17.93 5.05 0.66
N ALA A 104 17.04 5.19 1.64
CA ALA A 104 17.14 6.23 2.65
C ALA A 104 18.09 5.78 3.77
N ASP A 105 19.24 6.43 3.88
CA ASP A 105 20.23 6.20 4.93
C ASP A 105 20.03 7.17 6.12
N GLY A 106 18.79 7.25 6.64
CA GLY A 106 18.42 8.14 7.75
C GLY A 106 17.78 9.46 7.31
N GLU A 107 17.94 10.53 8.12
CA GLU A 107 17.38 11.87 7.87
C GLU A 107 18.15 12.59 6.76
N GLY A 108 17.94 12.16 5.51
CA GLY A 108 18.36 12.90 4.33
C GLY A 108 17.38 14.02 3.99
N THR A 109 17.88 15.18 3.56
CA THR A 109 17.02 16.22 2.96
C THR A 109 16.42 15.69 1.66
N LEU A 110 15.09 15.72 1.57
CA LEU A 110 14.35 15.40 0.34
C LEU A 110 14.40 16.62 -0.60
N GLY A 111 14.68 16.38 -1.88
CA GLY A 111 14.44 17.38 -2.91
C GLY A 111 12.94 17.71 -3.07
N ASN A 112 12.62 18.84 -3.70
CA ASN A 112 11.23 19.27 -3.91
C ASN A 112 10.38 18.24 -4.67
N ASP A 113 10.99 17.47 -5.57
CA ASP A 113 10.34 16.42 -6.38
C ASP A 113 10.59 15.02 -5.81
N GLU A 114 11.24 14.91 -4.66
CA GLU A 114 11.55 13.63 -4.02
C GLU A 114 10.57 13.33 -2.89
N ARG A 115 10.16 12.06 -2.80
CA ARG A 115 9.31 11.54 -1.74
C ARG A 115 9.94 10.31 -1.12
N GLN A 116 9.77 10.20 0.18
CA GLN A 116 10.17 9.01 0.92
C GLN A 116 9.02 8.01 0.89
N LEU A 117 9.28 6.79 0.42
CA LEU A 117 8.34 5.68 0.43
C LEU A 117 8.83 4.58 1.36
N GLN A 118 7.96 4.15 2.26
CA GLN A 118 8.21 2.99 3.11
C GLN A 118 8.05 1.71 2.28
N TYR A 119 9.03 0.82 2.40
CA TYR A 119 8.96 -0.53 1.87
C TYR A 119 9.12 -1.57 2.99
N ARG A 120 8.62 -2.78 2.74
CA ARG A 120 8.75 -3.91 3.65
C ARG A 120 9.43 -5.07 2.94
N LEU A 121 10.58 -5.50 3.46
CA LEU A 121 11.25 -6.71 3.05
C LEU A 121 10.69 -7.87 3.86
N ARG A 122 10.07 -8.85 3.20
CA ARG A 122 9.55 -10.08 3.82
C ARG A 122 9.93 -11.27 2.96
N ASN A 123 10.52 -12.29 3.58
CA ASN A 123 11.02 -13.48 2.88
C ASN A 123 11.98 -13.14 1.71
N GLY A 124 12.76 -12.07 1.85
CA GLY A 124 13.68 -11.60 0.81
C GLY A 124 13.02 -10.86 -0.38
N GLN A 125 11.70 -10.65 -0.35
CA GLN A 125 10.97 -9.87 -1.34
C GLN A 125 10.58 -8.49 -0.78
N VAL A 126 10.84 -7.45 -1.56
CA VAL A 126 10.42 -6.09 -1.24
C VAL A 126 8.94 -5.93 -1.63
N ARG A 127 8.15 -5.36 -0.72
CA ARG A 127 6.74 -5.06 -0.94
C ARG A 127 6.46 -3.59 -0.65
N LEU A 128 5.68 -2.98 -1.53
CA LEU A 128 5.20 -1.61 -1.43
C LEU A 128 3.69 -1.66 -1.19
N ALA A 129 3.27 -1.35 0.05
CA ALA A 129 1.89 -1.44 0.55
C ALA A 129 1.22 -2.83 0.49
N THR A 130 0.95 -3.35 -0.72
CA THR A 130 0.16 -4.56 -1.00
C THR A 130 0.79 -5.38 -2.14
N ASP A 131 0.54 -6.69 -2.14
CA ASP A 131 0.95 -7.67 -3.14
C ASP A 131 -0.23 -8.24 -3.95
N ALA A 132 -1.45 -7.77 -3.69
CA ALA A 132 -2.65 -8.21 -4.39
C ALA A 132 -3.72 -7.11 -4.51
N PHE A 133 -4.54 -7.21 -5.55
CA PHE A 133 -5.75 -6.42 -5.77
C PHE A 133 -6.94 -7.35 -6.02
N PHE A 134 -8.02 -7.19 -5.27
CA PHE A 134 -9.22 -8.03 -5.32
C PHE A 134 -10.32 -7.32 -6.09
N PHE A 135 -11.00 -8.04 -6.98
CA PHE A 135 -12.10 -7.52 -7.81
C PHE A 135 -13.25 -8.52 -7.88
N GLN A 136 -14.36 -8.13 -8.52
CA GLN A 136 -15.52 -9.01 -8.67
C GLN A 136 -15.27 -10.02 -9.80
N GLU A 137 -15.94 -11.18 -9.71
CA GLU A 137 -15.88 -12.21 -10.73
C GLU A 137 -16.32 -11.67 -12.10
N GLY A 138 -15.47 -11.85 -13.11
CA GLY A 138 -15.69 -11.36 -14.47
C GLY A 138 -14.94 -10.07 -14.84
N ASP A 139 -14.37 -9.35 -13.89
CA ASP A 139 -13.59 -8.12 -14.18
C ASP A 139 -12.11 -8.38 -14.48
N ALA A 140 -11.68 -9.64 -14.51
CA ALA A 140 -10.27 -10.02 -14.68
C ALA A 140 -9.64 -9.43 -15.94
N GLU A 141 -10.29 -9.57 -17.09
CA GLU A 141 -9.79 -9.05 -18.39
C GLU A 141 -9.63 -7.53 -18.37
N HIS A 142 -10.44 -6.81 -17.58
CA HIS A 142 -10.34 -5.36 -17.45
C HIS A 142 -9.13 -4.94 -16.61
N TYR A 143 -8.80 -5.71 -15.57
CA TYR A 143 -7.64 -5.42 -14.72
C TYR A 143 -6.31 -5.96 -15.28
N GLU A 144 -6.35 -6.88 -16.25
CA GLU A 144 -5.14 -7.37 -16.94
C GLU A 144 -4.42 -6.27 -17.74
N THR A 145 -5.12 -5.20 -18.15
CA THR A 145 -4.51 -4.04 -18.81
C THR A 145 -3.85 -3.05 -17.84
N ALA A 146 -3.83 -3.36 -16.54
CA ALA A 146 -3.22 -2.48 -15.55
C ALA A 146 -1.71 -2.36 -15.74
N HIS A 147 -1.24 -1.13 -15.90
CA HIS A 147 0.18 -0.80 -16.00
C HIS A 147 0.67 0.05 -14.82
N TYR A 148 -0.22 0.82 -14.18
CA TYR A 148 0.15 1.65 -13.03
C TYR A 148 -0.76 1.41 -11.82
N GLY A 149 -0.16 1.37 -10.63
CA GLY A 149 -0.87 1.48 -9.36
C GLY A 149 -0.88 2.95 -8.89
N GLN A 150 -2.05 3.48 -8.57
CA GLN A 150 -2.20 4.77 -7.93
C GLN A 150 -2.13 4.61 -6.40
N PHE A 151 -1.19 5.32 -5.79
CA PHE A 151 -0.97 5.33 -4.36
C PHE A 151 -1.28 6.69 -3.76
N ARG A 152 -1.76 6.67 -2.52
CA ARG A 152 -1.79 7.81 -1.61
C ARG A 152 -0.71 7.64 -0.56
N VAL A 153 0.25 8.56 -0.55
CA VAL A 153 1.42 8.53 0.34
C VAL A 153 1.22 9.57 1.42
N ASN A 154 1.20 9.13 2.68
CA ASN A 154 1.06 10.08 3.80
C ASN A 154 2.38 10.78 4.14
N THR A 155 2.35 11.70 5.11
CA THR A 155 3.53 12.44 5.57
C THR A 155 4.63 11.57 6.18
N LYS A 156 4.34 10.32 6.54
CA LYS A 156 5.32 9.34 7.01
C LYS A 156 5.94 8.52 5.88
N GLY A 157 5.49 8.73 4.64
CA GLY A 157 5.92 7.95 3.48
C GLY A 157 5.24 6.59 3.35
N GLU A 158 4.15 6.33 4.07
CA GLU A 158 3.42 5.06 3.96
C GLU A 158 2.53 5.08 2.70
N PRO A 159 2.78 4.20 1.71
CA PRO A 159 1.95 4.13 0.52
C PRO A 159 0.66 3.34 0.79
N LEU A 160 -0.46 3.79 0.24
CA LEU A 160 -1.75 3.10 0.24
C LEU A 160 -2.27 3.01 -1.20
N LEU A 161 -2.43 1.80 -1.73
CA LEU A 161 -2.99 1.59 -3.07
C LEU A 161 -4.47 1.99 -3.07
N VAL A 162 -4.87 2.81 -4.04
CA VAL A 162 -6.24 3.30 -4.20
C VAL A 162 -6.91 2.73 -5.45
N ALA A 163 -6.18 2.62 -6.54
CA ALA A 163 -6.72 2.19 -7.83
C ALA A 163 -5.61 1.69 -8.75
N LEU A 164 -6.00 0.95 -9.78
CA LEU A 164 -5.15 0.56 -10.89
C LEU A 164 -5.49 1.43 -12.10
N HIS A 165 -4.51 1.65 -12.97
CA HIS A 165 -4.64 2.43 -14.20
C HIS A 165 -3.94 1.72 -15.36
N ASP A 166 -4.39 1.96 -16.57
CA ASP A 166 -3.75 1.48 -17.81
C ASP A 166 -2.60 2.40 -18.27
N ASP A 167 -2.07 2.12 -19.47
CA ASP A 167 -0.97 2.87 -20.09
C ASP A 167 -1.26 4.37 -20.29
N GLU A 168 -2.55 4.75 -20.44
CA GLU A 168 -2.97 6.14 -20.64
C GLU A 168 -3.22 6.87 -19.31
N LEU A 169 -2.96 6.20 -18.18
CA LEU A 169 -3.35 6.63 -16.83
C LEU A 169 -4.86 6.80 -16.69
N ASP A 170 -5.64 6.01 -17.43
CA ASP A 170 -7.07 5.88 -17.23
C ASP A 170 -7.34 4.84 -16.15
N ARG A 171 -8.28 5.18 -15.28
CA ARG A 171 -8.56 4.38 -14.08
C ARG A 171 -9.31 3.10 -14.44
N LEU A 172 -8.80 1.97 -13.95
CA LEU A 172 -9.42 0.66 -14.09
C LEU A 172 -10.37 0.37 -12.92
N GLY A 173 -11.62 0.12 -13.29
CA GLY A 173 -12.76 -0.13 -12.40
C GLY A 173 -13.26 1.06 -11.56
N GLU A 174 -14.53 0.96 -11.14
CA GLU A 174 -15.19 1.97 -10.32
C GLU A 174 -14.90 1.77 -8.82
N ILE A 175 -14.73 2.87 -8.09
CA ILE A 175 -15.10 2.86 -6.66
C ILE A 175 -16.62 2.87 -6.67
N ALA A 176 -17.26 1.76 -6.33
CA ALA A 176 -18.63 1.81 -5.86
C ALA A 176 -18.65 2.84 -4.71
N LYS A 177 -19.26 3.99 -4.97
CA LYS A 177 -19.47 5.07 -4.00
C LYS A 177 -20.29 4.59 -2.81
#